data_AF-A0A7J2H7S8-F1
#
_entry.id   AF-A0A7J2H7S8-F1
#
_cell.length_a   1.000
_cell.length_b   1.000
_cell.length_c   1.000
_cell.angle_alpha   90.00
_cell.angle_beta   90.00
_cell.angle_gamma   90.00
#
_symmetry.space_group_name_H-M   'P 1'
#
loop_
_entity.id
_entity.type
_entity.pdbx_description
1 polymer ?
#
loop_
_entity_poly.entity_id
_entity_poly.type
_entity_poly.pdbx_seq_one_letter_code
_entity_poly.pdbx_strand_id
1 'polypeptide(L)'
;MGEHVKSGVTRRLVLLLVMLILLFVPSNAYIGLAGGALGIIGTYTIVLLFTYVSRYLGADLTKQEVYALFYALSYSWVFFNSYQVIYRAYLRVSAVTHEYRIGGKPVAYLLPSWLAPPLDSPVHRMRTFFHPDMALPLFIPLLFSVTWIIAELSMILLTSVLYVEVEALPYPLAPIDATFITTISERPAEWLRTFLPAAGIVMVISAMMYLPAIGVVAGLPVPMLGFIDLSQQVADVLPGAALGINLVPSVMLLGVMIPLEVAAAAFVTSFATWVLFNSLIVTHPTFRAWFPDWAKEYYKGMSYWLIIERSTLRVWAPVQVGALTALSLLLIARYHREIWRAFSLLSKA
;
A
#
# COMPACT_ATOMS: atom_id res chain seq x y z
N MET A 1 23.87 -4.53 33.37
CA MET A 1 23.66 -3.06 33.30
C MET A 1 22.40 -2.83 32.48
N GLY A 2 21.27 -2.54 33.13
CA GLY A 2 20.06 -2.18 32.40
C GLY A 2 20.25 -0.78 31.83
N GLU A 3 20.46 -0.66 30.51
CA GLU A 3 20.30 0.63 29.86
C GLU A 3 18.86 1.10 30.15
N HIS A 4 18.72 2.24 30.83
CA HIS A 4 17.44 2.90 30.94
C HIS A 4 17.02 3.34 29.53
N VAL A 5 16.22 2.51 28.87
CA VAL A 5 15.62 2.81 27.56
C VAL A 5 14.75 4.05 27.74
N LYS A 6 15.23 5.19 27.25
CA LYS A 6 14.46 6.45 27.26
C LYS A 6 13.32 6.33 26.24
N SER A 7 12.12 6.77 26.63
CA SER A 7 10.98 6.80 25.71
C SER A 7 11.24 7.76 24.54
N GLY A 8 10.93 7.31 23.33
CA GLY A 8 10.91 8.14 22.12
C GLY A 8 9.66 9.01 22.00
N VAL A 9 8.61 8.74 22.78
CA VAL A 9 7.35 9.47 22.74
C VAL A 9 7.45 10.71 23.63
N THR A 10 7.93 11.81 23.04
CA THR A 10 7.98 13.11 23.69
C THR A 10 6.76 13.96 23.31
N ARG A 11 6.43 14.97 24.12
CA ARG A 11 5.36 15.95 23.78
C ARG A 11 5.63 16.63 22.43
N ARG A 12 6.90 16.91 22.14
CA ARG A 12 7.34 17.47 20.86
C ARG A 12 7.02 16.52 19.71
N LEU A 13 7.36 15.23 19.85
CA LEU A 13 7.06 14.25 18.82
C LEU A 13 5.55 14.11 18.59
N VAL A 14 4.74 14.10 19.65
CA VAL A 14 3.27 14.06 19.52
C VAL A 14 2.75 15.27 18.73
N LEU A 15 3.26 16.47 19.02
CA LEU A 15 2.90 17.68 18.26
C LEU A 15 3.29 17.57 16.78
N LEU A 16 4.50 17.05 16.51
CA LEU A 16 4.97 16.80 15.15
C LEU A 16 4.04 15.81 14.42
N LEU A 17 3.67 14.70 15.06
CA LEU A 17 2.74 13.72 14.50
C LEU A 17 1.36 14.31 14.22
N VAL A 18 0.83 15.16 15.12
CA VAL A 18 -0.45 15.86 14.89
C VAL A 18 -0.36 16.79 13.67
N MET A 19 0.73 17.55 13.55
CA MET A 19 0.95 18.40 12.36
C MET A 19 1.03 17.57 11.08
N LEU A 20 1.75 16.44 11.12
CA LEU A 20 1.84 15.51 9.99
C LEU A 20 0.47 14.97 9.59
N ILE A 21 -0.36 14.58 10.56
CA ILE A 21 -1.73 14.10 10.32
C ILE A 21 -2.57 15.18 9.64
N LEU A 22 -2.55 16.41 10.18
CA LEU A 22 -3.31 17.53 9.64
C LEU A 22 -2.87 17.93 8.23
N LEU A 23 -1.60 17.72 7.87
CA LEU A 23 -1.08 18.00 6.54
C LEU A 23 -1.37 16.85 5.56
N PHE A 24 -1.02 15.62 5.94
CA PHE A 24 -0.99 14.48 5.02
C PHE A 24 -2.36 13.84 4.81
N VAL A 25 -3.20 13.74 5.84
CA VAL A 25 -4.51 13.09 5.71
C VAL A 25 -5.42 13.81 4.69
N PRO A 26 -5.67 15.13 4.78
CA PRO A 26 -6.53 15.81 3.82
C PRO A 26 -5.91 15.87 2.43
N SER A 27 -4.58 16.05 2.34
CA SER A 27 -3.86 16.03 1.06
C SER A 27 -4.03 14.68 0.36
N ASN A 28 -3.79 13.58 1.08
CA ASN A 28 -3.96 12.22 0.56
C ASN A 28 -5.41 11.95 0.14
N ALA A 29 -6.39 12.43 0.92
CA ALA A 29 -7.79 12.26 0.58
C ALA A 29 -8.20 13.01 -0.69
N TYR A 30 -7.77 14.27 -0.83
CA TYR A 30 -8.04 15.07 -2.04
C TYR A 30 -7.42 14.43 -3.28
N ILE A 31 -6.15 14.07 -3.20
CA ILE A 31 -5.41 13.48 -4.31
C ILE A 31 -6.00 12.14 -4.72
N GLY A 32 -6.28 11.25 -3.75
CA GLY A 32 -6.91 9.96 -4.01
C GLY A 32 -8.27 10.08 -4.71
N LEU A 33 -9.05 11.11 -4.40
CA LEU A 33 -10.32 11.40 -5.08
C LEU A 33 -10.15 12.09 -6.44
N ALA A 34 -9.10 12.91 -6.61
CA ALA A 34 -8.78 13.59 -7.87
C ALA A 34 -8.24 12.64 -8.95
N GLY A 35 -8.16 11.33 -8.68
CA GLY A 35 -7.60 10.32 -9.59
C GLY A 35 -6.07 10.34 -9.64
N GLY A 36 -5.44 11.19 -8.83
CA GLY A 36 -4.01 11.16 -8.63
C GLY A 36 -3.67 10.13 -7.55
N ALA A 37 -2.73 9.24 -7.80
CA ALA A 37 -1.89 8.76 -6.72
C ALA A 37 -0.77 9.78 -6.60
N LEU A 38 -0.75 10.63 -5.57
CA LEU A 38 0.57 11.07 -5.12
C LEU A 38 1.27 9.77 -4.76
N GLY A 39 2.35 9.48 -5.48
CA GLY A 39 3.20 8.36 -5.14
C GLY A 39 3.43 8.44 -3.63
N ILE A 40 3.09 7.35 -2.94
CA ILE A 40 3.28 7.22 -1.50
C ILE A 40 4.67 7.76 -1.19
N ILE A 41 4.75 8.94 -0.56
CA ILE A 41 6.05 9.45 -0.15
C ILE A 41 6.55 8.41 0.85
N GLY A 42 7.62 7.70 0.48
CA GLY A 42 8.09 6.57 1.27
C GLY A 42 8.37 7.02 2.69
N THR A 43 8.05 6.17 3.67
CA THR A 43 8.25 6.47 5.10
C THR A 43 9.65 7.02 5.37
N TYR A 44 10.68 6.40 4.78
CA TYR A 44 12.06 6.84 4.84
C TYR A 44 12.23 8.32 4.41
N THR A 45 11.59 8.75 3.32
CA THR A 45 11.66 10.13 2.83
C THR A 45 10.98 11.11 3.78
N ILE A 46 9.82 10.77 4.34
CA ILE A 46 9.10 11.65 5.30
C ILE A 46 9.91 11.81 6.58
N VAL A 47 10.40 10.70 7.14
CA VAL A 47 11.21 10.70 8.37
C VAL A 47 12.45 11.57 8.20
N LEU A 48 13.14 11.39 7.07
CA LEU A 48 14.28 12.20 6.70
C LEU A 48 13.90 13.69 6.63
N LEU A 49 12.93 14.06 5.79
CA LEU A 49 12.52 15.45 5.58
C LEU A 49 12.18 16.13 6.91
N PHE A 50 11.35 15.50 7.73
CA PHE A 50 10.91 16.11 8.99
C PHE A 50 12.00 16.12 10.07
N THR A 51 12.94 15.17 10.05
CA THR A 51 14.13 15.26 10.91
C THR A 51 14.99 16.47 10.51
N TYR A 52 15.17 16.72 9.22
CA TYR A 52 15.91 17.89 8.73
C TYR A 52 15.18 19.22 8.95
N VAL A 53 13.87 19.27 8.74
CA VAL A 53 13.06 20.48 9.01
C VAL A 53 13.07 20.79 10.50
N SER A 54 12.85 19.79 11.36
CA SER A 54 12.90 19.98 12.81
C SER A 54 14.26 20.53 13.26
N ARG A 55 15.35 20.04 12.66
CA ARG A 55 16.70 20.59 12.85
C ARG A 55 16.81 22.05 12.43
N TYR A 56 16.35 22.37 11.22
CA TYR A 56 16.42 23.74 10.69
C TYR A 56 15.69 24.73 11.61
N LEU A 57 14.61 24.27 12.23
CA LEU A 57 13.85 25.01 13.23
C LEU A 57 14.47 24.99 14.64
N GLY A 58 15.69 24.46 14.80
CA GLY A 58 16.43 24.41 16.07
C GLY A 58 15.98 23.30 17.03
N ALA A 59 15.12 22.38 16.58
CA ALA A 59 14.55 21.30 17.38
C ALA A 59 15.03 19.92 16.89
N ASP A 60 16.33 19.66 17.01
CA ASP A 60 16.93 18.37 16.60
C ASP A 60 16.27 17.18 17.32
N LEU A 61 15.88 16.15 16.57
CA LEU A 61 15.24 14.94 17.09
C LEU A 61 16.27 13.95 17.62
N THR A 62 15.99 13.34 18.77
CA THR A 62 16.83 12.27 19.32
C THR A 62 16.64 10.98 18.52
N LYS A 63 17.59 10.04 18.65
CA LYS A 63 17.50 8.71 18.03
C LYS A 63 16.18 8.00 18.38
N GLN A 64 15.71 8.11 19.62
CA GLN A 64 14.45 7.52 20.07
C GLN A 64 13.23 8.20 19.45
N GLU A 65 13.25 9.52 19.26
CA GLU A 65 12.17 10.24 18.59
C GLU A 65 12.15 9.94 17.08
N VAL A 66 13.30 9.82 16.43
CA VAL A 66 13.40 9.39 15.02
C VAL A 66 12.88 7.96 14.86
N TYR A 67 13.23 7.06 15.79
CA TYR A 67 12.68 5.70 15.84
C TYR A 67 11.16 5.71 15.95
N ALA A 68 10.61 6.45 16.92
CA ALA A 68 9.17 6.52 17.13
C ALA A 68 8.44 7.17 15.94
N LEU A 69 9.02 8.21 15.33
CA LEU A 69 8.51 8.82 14.11
C LEU A 69 8.49 7.82 12.94
N PHE A 70 9.58 7.07 12.75
CA PHE A 70 9.70 6.07 11.68
C PHE A 70 8.60 5.01 11.78
N TYR A 71 8.44 4.36 12.92
CA TYR A 71 7.43 3.33 13.08
C TYR A 71 6.00 3.88 13.04
N ALA A 72 5.74 5.07 13.61
CA ALA A 72 4.44 5.72 13.50
C ALA A 72 4.03 5.96 12.03
N LEU A 73 4.99 6.34 11.19
CA LEU A 73 4.77 6.54 9.76
C LEU A 73 4.72 5.23 8.97
N SER A 74 5.49 4.19 9.34
CA SER A 74 5.42 2.87 8.69
C SER A 74 4.05 2.23 8.83
N TYR A 75 3.42 2.36 9.99
CA TYR A 75 2.05 1.88 10.22
C TYR A 75 0.96 2.88 9.81
N SER A 76 1.33 4.04 9.22
CA SER A 76 0.36 5.07 8.86
C SER A 76 -0.71 4.59 7.87
N TRP A 77 -0.34 3.65 7.00
CA TRP A 77 -1.21 3.02 5.99
C TRP A 77 -2.30 2.11 6.57
N VAL A 78 -2.07 1.59 7.77
CA VAL A 78 -3.01 0.68 8.46
C VAL A 78 -4.17 1.47 9.08
N PHE A 79 -4.00 2.78 9.32
CA PHE A 79 -5.05 3.60 9.88
C PHE A 79 -6.20 3.84 8.90
N PHE A 80 -7.36 4.11 9.50
CA PHE A 80 -8.61 4.42 8.83
C PHE A 80 -8.42 5.43 7.68
N ASN A 81 -8.58 4.96 6.44
CA ASN A 81 -8.42 5.79 5.25
C ASN A 81 -9.74 6.52 4.95
N SER A 82 -9.84 7.76 5.43
CA SER A 82 -11.08 8.56 5.37
C SER A 82 -11.62 8.77 3.96
N TYR A 83 -10.76 8.83 2.94
CA TYR A 83 -11.20 9.02 1.55
C TYR A 83 -12.05 7.86 1.04
N GLN A 84 -11.81 6.63 1.50
CA GLN A 84 -12.58 5.45 1.07
C GLN A 84 -14.04 5.57 1.50
N VAL A 85 -14.29 6.08 2.71
CA VAL A 85 -15.66 6.30 3.20
C VAL A 85 -16.34 7.43 2.45
N ILE A 86 -15.63 8.52 2.15
CA ILE A 86 -16.15 9.62 1.31
C ILE A 86 -16.52 9.10 -0.07
N TYR A 87 -15.61 8.33 -0.70
CA TYR A 87 -15.82 7.76 -2.02
C TYR A 87 -17.03 6.82 -2.06
N ARG A 88 -17.17 5.93 -1.06
CA ARG A 88 -18.33 5.03 -0.95
C ARG A 88 -19.64 5.78 -0.74
N ALA A 89 -19.63 6.83 0.08
CA ALA A 89 -20.80 7.71 0.24
C ALA A 89 -21.15 8.41 -1.08
N TYR A 90 -20.16 8.87 -1.85
CA TYR A 90 -20.37 9.42 -3.19
C TYR A 90 -20.94 8.37 -4.17
N LEU A 91 -20.47 7.13 -4.14
CA LEU A 91 -21.01 6.05 -4.97
C LEU A 91 -22.50 5.80 -4.72
N ARG A 92 -23.03 6.10 -3.53
CA ARG A 92 -24.48 6.00 -3.26
C ARG A 92 -25.30 7.00 -4.08
N VAL A 93 -24.77 8.20 -4.31
CA VAL A 93 -25.49 9.32 -4.95
C VAL A 93 -25.06 9.59 -6.40
N SER A 94 -23.97 8.97 -6.86
CA SER A 94 -23.41 9.16 -8.20
C SER A 94 -24.41 8.80 -9.31
N ALA A 95 -24.40 9.55 -10.41
CA ALA A 95 -25.20 9.25 -11.60
C ALA A 95 -24.86 7.86 -12.18
N VAL A 96 -23.58 7.50 -12.15
CA VAL A 96 -23.07 6.21 -12.65
C VAL A 96 -23.79 5.05 -11.99
N THR A 97 -23.88 5.03 -10.66
CA THR A 97 -24.50 3.92 -9.91
C THR A 97 -26.03 3.91 -9.99
N HIS A 98 -26.64 5.01 -10.45
CA HIS A 98 -28.08 5.06 -10.76
C HIS A 98 -28.39 4.54 -12.17
N GLU A 99 -27.44 4.65 -13.10
CA GLU A 99 -27.61 4.15 -14.47
C GLU A 99 -27.39 2.64 -14.56
N TYR A 100 -26.35 2.12 -13.90
CA TYR A 100 -26.07 0.69 -13.88
C TYR A 100 -27.11 -0.06 -13.04
N ARG A 101 -27.65 -1.15 -13.59
CA ARG A 101 -28.65 -1.99 -12.93
C ARG A 101 -28.15 -3.42 -12.77
N ILE A 102 -28.34 -3.99 -11.59
CA ILE A 102 -28.11 -5.41 -11.30
C ILE A 102 -29.46 -5.99 -10.87
N GLY A 103 -29.93 -7.01 -11.59
CA GLY A 103 -31.25 -7.61 -11.33
C GLY A 103 -32.41 -6.62 -11.46
N GLY A 104 -32.32 -5.67 -12.40
CA GLY A 104 -33.35 -4.65 -12.65
C GLY A 104 -33.38 -3.49 -11.66
N LYS A 105 -32.59 -3.54 -10.57
CA LYS A 105 -32.48 -2.45 -9.58
C LYS A 105 -31.19 -1.65 -9.81
N PRO A 106 -31.22 -0.30 -9.68
CA PRO A 106 -30.00 0.49 -9.75
C PRO A 106 -29.02 0.11 -8.64
N VAL A 107 -27.72 0.10 -8.95
CA VAL A 107 -26.66 -0.28 -8.01
C VAL A 107 -26.68 0.59 -6.75
N ALA A 108 -27.04 1.87 -6.88
CA ALA A 108 -27.20 2.80 -5.76
C ALA A 108 -28.08 2.24 -4.61
N TYR A 109 -29.14 1.49 -4.93
CA TYR A 109 -30.05 0.88 -3.95
C TYR A 109 -29.53 -0.44 -3.38
N LEU A 110 -28.55 -1.06 -4.02
CA LEU A 110 -27.99 -2.35 -3.61
C LEU A 110 -26.83 -2.19 -2.63
N LEU A 111 -26.28 -0.98 -2.47
CA LEU A 111 -25.20 -0.76 -1.52
C LEU A 111 -25.71 -0.96 -0.08
N PRO A 112 -25.04 -1.74 0.77
CA PRO A 112 -25.47 -1.94 2.13
C PRO A 112 -25.16 -0.71 3.00
N SER A 113 -25.95 -0.51 4.07
CA SER A 113 -25.79 0.64 4.99
C SER A 113 -24.44 0.66 5.71
N TRP A 114 -23.78 -0.48 5.83
CA TRP A 114 -22.45 -0.57 6.41
C TRP A 114 -21.33 -0.09 5.49
N LEU A 115 -21.57 -0.07 4.18
CA LEU A 115 -20.59 0.38 3.19
C LEU A 115 -20.72 1.88 2.92
N ALA A 116 -21.96 2.37 2.85
CA ALA A 116 -22.29 3.77 2.59
C ALA A 116 -23.60 4.15 3.30
N PRO A 117 -23.73 5.40 3.78
CA PRO A 117 -24.96 5.86 4.43
C PRO A 117 -26.19 5.69 3.51
N PRO A 118 -27.40 5.58 4.07
CA PRO A 118 -28.64 5.46 3.30
C PRO A 118 -28.81 6.56 2.26
N LEU A 119 -29.52 6.29 1.16
CA LEU A 119 -29.70 7.24 0.06
C LEU A 119 -30.40 8.53 0.52
N ASP A 120 -31.42 8.39 1.37
CA ASP A 120 -32.21 9.51 1.91
C ASP A 120 -31.54 10.24 3.08
N SER A 121 -30.32 9.83 3.45
CA SER A 121 -29.61 10.41 4.58
C SER A 121 -29.27 11.89 4.34
N PRO A 122 -29.48 12.78 5.32
CA PRO A 122 -29.10 14.20 5.19
C PRO A 122 -27.58 14.39 5.07
N VAL A 123 -26.80 13.36 5.43
CA VAL A 123 -25.33 13.35 5.37
C VAL A 123 -24.79 13.72 3.98
N HIS A 124 -25.45 13.28 2.91
CA HIS A 124 -25.01 13.56 1.54
C HIS A 124 -25.01 15.05 1.21
N ARG A 125 -25.92 15.81 1.84
CA ARG A 125 -26.02 17.27 1.69
C ARG A 125 -25.16 18.00 2.71
N MET A 126 -25.16 17.54 3.96
CA MET A 126 -24.42 18.15 5.06
C MET A 126 -22.91 17.94 4.97
N ARG A 127 -22.45 16.91 4.23
CA ARG A 127 -21.04 16.55 4.06
C ARG A 127 -20.29 16.44 5.41
N THR A 128 -20.94 15.81 6.39
CA THR A 128 -20.41 15.63 7.75
C THR A 128 -20.17 14.16 8.06
N PHE A 129 -19.11 13.88 8.83
CA PHE A 129 -18.89 12.56 9.43
C PHE A 129 -19.68 12.37 10.73
N PHE A 130 -20.13 13.47 11.35
CA PHE A 130 -20.78 13.48 12.65
C PHE A 130 -22.30 13.35 12.48
N HIS A 131 -22.74 12.18 12.03
CA HIS A 131 -24.16 11.83 11.94
C HIS A 131 -24.37 10.34 12.22
N PRO A 132 -25.48 9.93 12.88
CA PRO A 132 -25.74 8.52 13.18
C PRO A 132 -25.68 7.59 11.96
N ASP A 133 -26.18 8.04 10.81
CA ASP A 133 -26.13 7.26 9.56
C ASP A 133 -24.71 6.96 9.06
N MET A 134 -23.71 7.72 9.50
CA MET A 134 -22.29 7.46 9.21
C MET A 134 -21.63 6.55 10.24
N ALA A 135 -22.29 6.23 11.36
CA ALA A 135 -21.71 5.43 12.42
C ALA A 135 -21.23 4.06 11.90
N LEU A 136 -22.07 3.35 11.13
CA LEU A 136 -21.70 2.03 10.62
C LEU A 136 -20.62 2.07 9.51
N PRO A 137 -20.71 2.96 8.50
CA PRO A 137 -19.63 3.18 7.53
C PRO A 137 -18.28 3.57 8.12
N LEU A 138 -18.26 4.23 9.28
CA LEU A 138 -17.04 4.60 9.99
C LEU A 138 -16.55 3.48 10.92
N PHE A 139 -17.47 2.83 11.63
CA PHE A 139 -17.15 1.83 12.64
C PHE A 139 -16.53 0.56 12.05
N ILE A 140 -17.05 0.04 10.93
CA ILE A 140 -16.52 -1.21 10.36
C ILE A 140 -15.07 -1.07 9.91
N PRO A 141 -14.68 -0.07 9.09
CA PRO A 141 -13.29 0.08 8.71
C PRO A 141 -12.38 0.39 9.90
N LEU A 142 -12.87 1.14 10.89
CA LEU A 142 -12.12 1.39 12.12
C LEU A 142 -11.87 0.09 12.91
N LEU A 143 -12.90 -0.73 13.10
CA LEU A 143 -12.79 -2.02 13.75
C LEU A 143 -11.80 -2.92 13.00
N PHE A 144 -11.90 -2.95 11.66
CA PHE A 144 -10.97 -3.68 10.81
C PHE A 144 -9.52 -3.22 11.04
N SER A 145 -9.25 -1.91 11.01
CA SER A 145 -7.92 -1.34 11.30
C SER A 145 -7.40 -1.74 12.69
N VAL A 146 -8.24 -1.68 13.73
CA VAL A 146 -7.85 -2.08 15.09
C VAL A 146 -7.52 -3.57 15.16
N THR A 147 -8.38 -4.43 14.60
CA THR A 147 -8.12 -5.87 14.57
C THR A 147 -6.89 -6.22 13.74
N TRP A 148 -6.63 -5.46 12.66
CA TRP A 148 -5.44 -5.61 11.84
C TRP A 148 -4.19 -5.28 12.65
N ILE A 149 -4.17 -4.16 13.39
CA ILE A 149 -3.03 -3.80 14.25
C ILE A 149 -2.77 -4.88 15.29
N ILE A 150 -3.82 -5.42 15.92
CA ILE A 150 -3.67 -6.51 16.89
C ILE A 150 -3.07 -7.75 16.22
N ALA A 151 -3.58 -8.13 15.05
CA ALA A 151 -3.06 -9.27 14.29
C ALA A 151 -1.60 -9.06 13.88
N GLU A 152 -1.26 -7.87 13.37
CA GLU A 152 0.09 -7.50 12.94
C GLU A 152 1.08 -7.53 14.11
N LEU A 153 0.74 -6.91 15.24
CA LEU A 153 1.57 -6.94 16.44
C LEU A 153 1.74 -8.35 16.98
N SER A 154 0.68 -9.17 16.96
CA SER A 154 0.75 -10.57 17.37
C SER A 154 1.68 -11.36 16.47
N MET A 155 1.60 -11.13 15.16
CA MET A 155 2.49 -11.77 14.19
C MET A 155 3.94 -11.34 14.38
N ILE A 156 4.21 -10.05 14.59
CA ILE A 156 5.57 -9.52 14.84
C ILE A 156 6.17 -10.13 16.10
N LEU A 157 5.41 -10.25 17.19
CA LEU A 157 5.88 -10.88 18.43
C LEU A 157 6.21 -12.36 18.21
N LEU A 158 5.34 -13.07 17.51
CA LEU A 158 5.55 -14.49 17.19
C LEU A 158 6.78 -14.70 16.31
N THR A 159 6.89 -13.93 15.23
CA THR A 159 8.02 -14.03 14.31
C THR A 159 9.31 -13.54 14.97
N SER A 160 9.26 -12.55 15.86
CA SER A 160 10.47 -12.10 16.57
C SER A 160 11.04 -13.21 17.45
N VAL A 161 10.19 -13.92 18.21
CA VAL A 161 10.65 -15.06 19.02
C VAL A 161 11.13 -16.20 18.13
N LEU A 162 10.40 -16.51 17.05
CA LEU A 162 10.78 -17.58 16.13
C LEU A 162 12.16 -17.32 15.49
N TYR A 163 12.37 -16.13 14.93
CA TYR A 163 13.64 -15.81 14.26
C TYR A 163 14.78 -15.58 15.25
N VAL A 164 14.57 -14.75 16.28
CA VAL A 164 15.65 -14.30 17.16
C VAL A 164 15.99 -15.34 18.24
N GLU A 165 14.98 -15.93 18.88
CA GLU A 165 15.22 -16.83 20.03
C GLU A 165 15.32 -18.30 19.59
N VAL A 166 14.47 -18.75 18.67
CA VAL A 166 14.42 -20.17 18.27
C VAL A 166 15.47 -20.50 17.20
N GLU A 167 15.53 -19.72 16.13
CA GLU A 167 16.42 -19.96 14.98
C GLU A 167 17.76 -19.20 15.09
N ALA A 168 17.90 -18.26 16.03
CA ALA A 168 19.07 -17.39 16.17
C ALA A 168 19.45 -16.64 14.87
N LEU A 169 18.44 -16.25 14.09
CA LEU A 169 18.58 -15.47 12.86
C LEU A 169 18.24 -13.99 13.11
N PRO A 170 18.90 -13.05 12.40
CA PRO A 170 18.51 -11.65 12.46
C PRO A 170 17.09 -11.48 11.95
N TYR A 171 16.28 -10.71 12.69
CA TYR A 171 14.92 -10.41 12.27
C TYR A 171 14.93 -9.69 10.90
N PRO A 172 14.11 -10.13 9.93
CA PRO A 172 14.12 -9.54 8.59
C PRO A 172 13.92 -8.02 8.63
N LEU A 173 14.69 -7.29 7.81
CA LEU A 173 14.68 -5.82 7.65
C LEU A 173 15.05 -4.98 8.90
N ALA A 174 15.00 -5.52 10.11
CA ALA A 174 15.37 -4.78 11.33
C ALA A 174 16.79 -4.16 11.29
N PRO A 175 17.82 -4.83 10.73
CA PRO A 175 19.14 -4.20 10.57
C PRO A 175 19.13 -3.00 9.62
N ILE A 176 18.29 -3.03 8.58
CA ILE A 176 18.17 -1.94 7.61
C ILE A 176 17.52 -0.74 8.28
N ASP A 177 16.42 -0.96 9.01
CA ASP A 177 15.72 0.09 9.75
C ASP A 177 16.59 0.69 10.84
N ALA A 178 17.31 -0.15 11.60
CA ALA A 178 18.25 0.30 12.62
C ALA A 178 19.37 1.16 12.01
N THR A 179 19.97 0.72 10.90
CA THR A 179 21.02 1.45 10.18
C THR A 179 20.49 2.77 9.65
N PHE A 180 19.27 2.81 9.12
CA PHE A 180 18.66 4.04 8.64
C PHE A 180 18.42 5.05 9.77
N ILE A 181 17.83 4.60 10.89
CA ILE A 181 17.54 5.44 12.05
C ILE A 181 18.83 5.95 12.69
N THR A 182 19.85 5.11 12.87
CA THR A 182 21.17 5.53 13.38
C THR A 182 21.80 6.53 12.44
N THR A 183 21.78 6.27 11.14
CA THR A 183 22.43 7.14 10.15
C THR A 183 21.80 8.53 10.11
N ILE A 184 20.48 8.64 10.19
CA ILE A 184 19.78 9.94 10.20
C ILE A 184 19.99 10.70 11.51
N SER A 185 20.05 9.98 12.64
CA SER A 185 20.20 10.59 13.96
C SER A 185 21.65 10.98 14.27
N GLU A 186 22.61 10.09 13.96
CA GLU A 186 24.04 10.23 14.31
C GLU A 186 24.86 10.89 13.18
N ARG A 187 24.36 10.88 11.93
CA ARG A 187 24.88 11.64 10.78
C ARG A 187 26.39 11.42 10.53
N PRO A 188 26.83 10.19 10.22
CA PRO A 188 28.21 9.97 9.81
C PRO A 188 28.53 10.82 8.56
N ALA A 189 29.67 11.52 8.57
CA ALA A 189 30.07 12.46 7.51
C ALA A 189 30.08 11.84 6.11
N GLU A 190 30.34 10.54 6.02
CA GLU A 190 30.32 9.74 4.80
C GLU A 190 28.90 9.62 4.20
N TRP A 191 27.87 9.55 5.03
CA TRP A 191 26.49 9.44 4.55
C TRP A 191 25.99 10.72 3.88
N LEU A 192 26.31 11.90 4.44
CA LEU A 192 25.95 13.18 3.82
C LEU A 192 26.55 13.33 2.41
N ARG A 193 27.75 12.78 2.16
CA ARG A 193 28.42 12.84 0.85
C ARG A 193 27.72 12.01 -0.22
N THR A 194 27.17 10.86 0.15
CA THR A 194 26.48 9.96 -0.77
C THR A 194 25.00 10.30 -0.90
N PHE A 195 24.37 10.73 0.20
CA PHE A 195 22.94 11.00 0.26
C PHE A 195 22.53 12.28 -0.47
N LEU A 196 23.24 13.40 -0.28
CA LEU A 196 22.86 14.69 -0.89
C LEU A 196 22.79 14.63 -2.44
N PRO A 197 23.77 14.04 -3.14
CA PRO A 197 23.70 13.90 -4.60
C PRO A 197 22.54 13.01 -5.04
N ALA A 198 22.33 11.87 -4.38
CA ALA A 198 21.24 10.95 -4.70
C ALA A 198 19.86 11.60 -4.48
N ALA A 199 19.68 12.28 -3.34
CA ALA A 199 18.46 13.02 -3.02
C ALA A 199 18.21 14.17 -4.01
N GLY A 200 19.26 14.90 -4.41
CA GLY A 200 19.17 15.95 -5.42
C GLY A 200 18.73 15.42 -6.79
N ILE A 201 19.31 14.31 -7.25
CA ILE A 201 18.92 13.66 -8.51
C ILE A 201 17.46 13.19 -8.45
N VAL A 202 17.06 12.52 -7.37
CA VAL A 202 15.67 12.06 -7.18
C VAL A 202 14.70 13.23 -7.10
N MET A 203 15.08 14.32 -6.44
CA MET A 203 14.27 15.54 -6.37
C MET A 203 14.09 16.18 -7.74
N VAL A 204 15.14 16.26 -8.56
CA VAL A 204 15.07 16.80 -9.93
C VAL A 204 14.21 15.90 -10.82
N ILE A 205 14.44 14.58 -10.81
CA ILE A 205 13.63 13.62 -11.57
C ILE A 205 12.17 13.72 -11.15
N SER A 206 11.89 13.73 -9.84
CA SER A 206 10.54 13.87 -9.32
C SER A 206 9.94 15.22 -9.74
N ALA A 207 10.67 16.33 -9.58
CA ALA A 207 10.19 17.64 -9.99
C ALA A 207 9.89 17.69 -11.49
N MET A 208 10.71 17.09 -12.35
CA MET A 208 10.46 17.00 -13.80
C MET A 208 9.25 16.12 -14.13
N MET A 209 9.09 14.99 -13.45
CA MET A 209 7.96 14.08 -13.65
C MET A 209 6.63 14.67 -13.13
N TYR A 210 6.68 15.45 -12.06
CA TYR A 210 5.52 16.11 -11.44
C TYR A 210 5.30 17.55 -11.93
N LEU A 211 6.19 18.13 -12.73
CA LEU A 211 6.03 19.48 -13.33
C LEU A 211 4.74 19.62 -14.16
N PRO A 212 4.31 18.62 -14.95
CA PRO A 212 3.03 18.64 -15.65
C PRO A 212 1.82 18.66 -14.69
N ALA A 213 1.99 18.25 -13.43
CA ALA A 213 0.95 18.28 -12.39
C ALA A 213 0.60 19.71 -11.92
N ILE A 214 1.36 20.74 -12.33
CA ILE A 214 0.96 22.16 -12.15
C ILE A 214 -0.37 22.44 -12.87
N GLY A 215 -0.75 21.62 -13.85
CA GLY A 215 -2.10 21.61 -14.44
C GLY A 215 -3.25 21.49 -13.41
N VAL A 216 -2.98 20.97 -12.19
CA VAL A 216 -3.94 20.95 -11.07
C VAL A 216 -4.31 22.35 -10.59
N VAL A 217 -3.37 23.31 -10.58
CA VAL A 217 -3.67 24.72 -10.27
C VAL A 217 -4.46 25.37 -11.41
N ALA A 218 -4.37 24.83 -12.62
CA ALA A 218 -5.04 25.31 -13.83
C ALA A 218 -6.33 24.54 -14.21
N GLY A 219 -6.79 23.58 -13.39
CA GLY A 219 -8.03 22.83 -13.62
C GLY A 219 -8.00 21.82 -14.77
N LEU A 220 -6.82 21.36 -15.20
CA LEU A 220 -6.67 20.37 -16.28
C LEU A 220 -6.65 18.93 -15.73
N PRO A 221 -7.23 17.95 -16.45
CA PRO A 221 -7.18 16.55 -16.06
C PRO A 221 -5.72 16.07 -16.05
N VAL A 222 -5.31 15.55 -14.90
CA VAL A 222 -3.94 15.06 -14.69
C VAL A 222 -3.81 13.70 -15.37
N PRO A 223 -2.89 13.49 -16.32
CA PRO A 223 -2.57 12.15 -16.79
C PRO A 223 -2.03 11.33 -15.62
N MET A 224 -2.41 10.05 -15.47
CA MET A 224 -1.90 9.16 -14.42
C MET A 224 -0.36 9.21 -14.38
N LEU A 225 0.19 9.98 -13.45
CA LEU A 225 1.61 10.29 -13.44
C LEU A 225 2.40 9.02 -13.09
N GLY A 226 3.17 8.55 -14.06
CA GLY A 226 4.13 7.48 -13.89
C GLY A 226 3.68 6.09 -14.34
N PHE A 227 2.41 5.82 -14.63
CA PHE A 227 2.02 4.51 -15.17
C PHE A 227 1.72 4.58 -16.67
N ILE A 228 2.54 3.88 -17.47
CA ILE A 228 2.35 3.75 -18.91
C ILE A 228 1.63 2.43 -19.17
N ASP A 229 0.38 2.50 -19.63
CA ASP A 229 -0.39 1.34 -20.06
C ASP A 229 0.01 0.97 -21.51
N LEU A 230 0.56 -0.24 -21.67
CA LEU A 230 0.96 -0.82 -22.95
C LEU A 230 0.04 -1.99 -23.37
N SER A 231 -0.98 -2.32 -22.58
CA SER A 231 -1.85 -3.47 -22.84
C SER A 231 -2.63 -3.33 -24.13
N GLN A 232 -3.09 -2.12 -24.46
CA GLN A 232 -3.88 -1.88 -25.67
C GLN A 232 -3.05 -2.04 -26.95
N GLN A 233 -1.77 -1.66 -26.90
CA GLN A 233 -0.82 -1.71 -28.01
C GLN A 233 -0.39 -3.15 -28.32
N VAL A 234 -0.36 -4.01 -27.30
CA VAL A 234 0.02 -5.42 -27.45
C VAL A 234 -1.19 -6.33 -27.68
N ALA A 235 -2.42 -5.84 -27.50
CA ALA A 235 -3.65 -6.63 -27.60
C ALA A 235 -3.87 -7.33 -28.96
N ASP A 236 -3.24 -6.84 -30.04
CA ASP A 236 -3.28 -7.47 -31.37
C ASP A 236 -2.45 -8.74 -31.46
N VAL A 237 -1.32 -8.79 -30.75
CA VAL A 237 -0.37 -9.90 -30.78
C VAL A 237 -0.60 -10.84 -29.60
N LEU A 238 -0.81 -10.28 -28.41
CA LEU A 238 -1.06 -11.02 -27.17
C LEU A 238 -2.37 -10.51 -26.54
N PRO A 239 -3.53 -10.97 -27.05
CA PRO A 239 -4.81 -10.56 -26.48
C PRO A 239 -4.90 -11.06 -25.03
N GLY A 240 -5.30 -10.19 -24.11
CA GLY A 240 -5.39 -10.49 -22.68
C GLY A 240 -4.11 -10.21 -21.89
N ALA A 241 -3.02 -9.79 -22.53
CA ALA A 241 -1.79 -9.43 -21.84
C ALA A 241 -1.94 -8.13 -21.02
N ALA A 242 -1.54 -8.19 -19.75
CA ALA A 242 -1.41 -7.02 -18.89
C ALA A 242 0.05 -6.52 -18.91
N LEU A 243 0.34 -5.52 -19.76
CA LEU A 243 1.67 -4.92 -19.85
C LEU A 243 1.60 -3.44 -19.47
N GLY A 244 2.35 -3.05 -18.45
CA GLY A 244 2.47 -1.66 -18.06
C GLY A 244 3.80 -1.37 -17.39
N ILE A 245 4.26 -0.13 -17.53
CA ILE A 245 5.52 0.35 -16.96
C ILE A 245 5.19 1.34 -15.85
N ASN A 246 5.61 1.03 -14.63
CA ASN A 246 5.45 1.90 -13.48
C ASN A 246 6.75 2.67 -13.21
N LEU A 247 6.73 3.96 -13.54
CA LEU A 247 7.79 4.94 -13.34
C LEU A 247 7.59 5.75 -12.05
N VAL A 248 6.64 5.39 -11.19
CA VAL A 248 6.43 6.11 -9.92
C VAL A 248 7.69 5.94 -9.06
N PRO A 249 8.35 7.05 -8.64
CA PRO A 249 9.64 6.99 -7.95
C PRO A 249 9.62 6.15 -6.66
N SER A 250 8.52 6.15 -5.91
CA SER A 250 8.39 5.37 -4.67
C SER A 250 8.48 3.85 -4.91
N VAL A 251 7.99 3.37 -6.06
CA VAL A 251 8.07 1.96 -6.45
C VAL A 251 9.45 1.63 -6.98
N MET A 252 10.05 2.54 -7.77
CA MET A 252 11.40 2.35 -8.32
C MET A 252 12.47 2.27 -7.22
N LEU A 253 12.39 3.11 -6.19
CA LEU A 253 13.36 3.11 -5.08
C LEU A 253 13.39 1.78 -4.32
N LEU A 254 12.22 1.19 -4.08
CA LEU A 254 12.14 -0.15 -3.48
C LEU A 254 12.77 -1.21 -4.40
N GLY A 255 12.55 -1.11 -5.71
CA GLY A 255 13.15 -2.01 -6.69
C GLY A 255 14.68 -2.01 -6.67
N VAL A 256 15.31 -0.84 -6.44
CA VAL A 256 16.78 -0.71 -6.34
C VAL A 256 17.35 -1.39 -5.09
N MET A 257 16.55 -1.50 -4.03
CA MET A 257 16.95 -2.17 -2.79
C MET A 257 16.89 -3.70 -2.87
N ILE A 258 16.19 -4.24 -3.87
CA ILE A 258 16.02 -5.69 -4.04
C ILE A 258 17.25 -6.26 -4.74
N PRO A 259 17.82 -7.40 -4.25
CA PRO A 259 18.92 -8.07 -4.94
C PRO A 259 18.57 -8.40 -6.40
N LEU A 260 19.54 -8.23 -7.31
CA LEU A 260 19.31 -8.37 -8.75
C LEU A 260 18.71 -9.73 -9.13
N GLU A 261 19.12 -10.81 -8.45
CA GLU A 261 18.58 -12.15 -8.67
C GLU A 261 17.08 -12.24 -8.34
N VAL A 262 16.67 -11.64 -7.23
CA VAL A 262 15.27 -11.57 -6.81
C VAL A 262 14.47 -10.69 -7.76
N ALA A 263 15.05 -9.56 -8.18
CA ALA A 263 14.42 -8.67 -9.16
C ALA A 263 14.25 -9.35 -10.53
N ALA A 264 15.24 -10.10 -10.99
CA ALA A 264 15.18 -10.86 -12.24
C ALA A 264 14.12 -11.98 -12.16
N ALA A 265 14.08 -12.73 -11.06
CA ALA A 265 13.04 -13.73 -10.84
C ALA A 265 11.65 -13.10 -10.82
N ALA A 266 11.47 -11.99 -10.10
CA ALA A 266 10.20 -11.26 -10.05
C ALA A 266 9.77 -10.75 -11.44
N PHE A 267 10.71 -10.24 -12.23
CA PHE A 267 10.45 -9.82 -13.62
C PHE A 267 9.98 -10.98 -14.49
N VAL A 268 10.70 -12.10 -14.48
CA VAL A 268 10.35 -13.29 -15.27
C VAL A 268 9.00 -13.85 -14.85
N THR A 269 8.73 -13.98 -13.55
CA THR A 269 7.43 -14.43 -13.04
C THR A 269 6.32 -13.48 -13.42
N SER A 270 6.52 -12.17 -13.27
CA SER A 270 5.53 -11.15 -13.64
C SER A 270 5.19 -11.22 -15.14
N PHE A 271 6.21 -11.30 -15.99
CA PHE A 271 6.03 -11.42 -17.44
C PHE A 271 5.32 -12.73 -17.81
N ALA A 272 5.74 -13.86 -17.22
CA ALA A 272 5.09 -15.14 -17.47
C ALA A 272 3.62 -15.13 -17.06
N THR A 273 3.29 -14.67 -15.86
CA THR A 273 1.92 -14.64 -15.33
C THR A 273 1.03 -13.66 -16.08
N TRP A 274 1.43 -12.38 -16.13
CA TRP A 274 0.54 -11.30 -16.55
C TRP A 274 0.51 -11.07 -18.06
N VAL A 275 1.59 -11.41 -18.77
CA VAL A 275 1.68 -11.25 -20.22
C VAL A 275 1.40 -12.58 -20.92
N LEU A 276 2.21 -13.61 -20.64
CA LEU A 276 2.14 -14.87 -21.38
C LEU A 276 0.91 -15.70 -21.01
N PHE A 277 0.77 -16.12 -19.75
CA PHE A 277 -0.31 -17.00 -19.32
C PHE A 277 -1.66 -16.31 -19.44
N ASN A 278 -1.75 -15.02 -19.12
CA ASN A 278 -2.99 -14.29 -19.26
C ASN A 278 -3.48 -14.28 -20.72
N SER A 279 -2.54 -14.15 -21.68
CA SER A 279 -2.86 -14.24 -23.10
C SER A 279 -3.13 -15.67 -23.58
N LEU A 280 -2.38 -16.65 -23.10
CA LEU A 280 -2.58 -18.07 -23.43
C LEU A 280 -3.94 -18.58 -22.95
N ILE A 281 -4.42 -18.15 -21.79
CA ILE A 281 -5.76 -18.51 -21.31
C ILE A 281 -6.85 -17.96 -22.23
N VAL A 282 -6.63 -16.78 -22.79
CA VAL A 282 -7.54 -16.21 -23.78
C VAL A 282 -7.40 -16.94 -25.11
N THR A 283 -6.21 -17.25 -25.61
CA THR A 283 -6.03 -17.73 -27.00
C THR A 283 -6.11 -19.26 -27.16
N HIS A 284 -5.54 -20.01 -26.22
CA HIS A 284 -5.33 -21.45 -26.37
C HIS A 284 -6.56 -22.25 -25.89
N PRO A 285 -7.11 -23.18 -26.70
CA PRO A 285 -8.36 -23.89 -26.37
C PRO A 285 -8.34 -24.62 -25.02
N THR A 286 -7.23 -25.28 -24.67
CA THR A 286 -7.10 -26.03 -23.40
C THR A 286 -7.16 -25.12 -22.18
N PHE A 287 -6.39 -24.03 -22.16
CA PHE A 287 -6.37 -23.11 -21.02
C PHE A 287 -7.68 -22.33 -20.93
N ARG A 288 -8.27 -21.98 -22.08
CA ARG A 288 -9.60 -21.37 -22.15
C ARG A 288 -10.68 -22.27 -21.55
N ALA A 289 -10.58 -23.60 -21.72
CA ALA A 289 -11.52 -24.54 -21.12
C ALA A 289 -11.42 -24.59 -19.59
N TRP A 290 -10.22 -24.39 -19.03
CA TRP A 290 -10.01 -24.35 -17.57
C TRP A 290 -10.52 -23.04 -16.94
N PHE A 291 -10.40 -21.91 -17.65
CA PHE A 291 -10.82 -20.60 -17.17
C PHE A 291 -11.75 -19.88 -18.17
N PRO A 292 -12.96 -20.42 -18.40
CA PRO A 292 -13.84 -19.93 -19.46
C PRO A 292 -14.37 -18.52 -19.20
N ASP A 293 -14.54 -18.13 -17.94
CA ASP A 293 -15.12 -16.83 -17.58
C ASP A 293 -14.17 -15.67 -17.91
N TRP A 294 -12.86 -15.84 -17.68
CA TRP A 294 -11.88 -14.81 -18.06
C TRP A 294 -11.88 -14.57 -19.56
N ALA A 295 -11.85 -15.65 -20.36
CA ALA A 295 -11.84 -15.54 -21.81
C ALA A 295 -13.13 -14.92 -22.39
N LYS A 296 -14.27 -15.09 -21.71
CA LYS A 296 -15.55 -14.44 -22.08
C LYS A 296 -15.61 -12.98 -21.69
N GLU A 297 -15.06 -12.64 -20.53
CA GLU A 297 -15.06 -11.26 -20.03
C GLU A 297 -14.10 -10.38 -20.82
N TYR A 298 -12.98 -10.93 -21.29
CA TYR A 298 -12.00 -10.18 -22.07
C TYR A 298 -12.58 -9.64 -23.39
N TYR A 299 -12.33 -8.35 -23.65
CA TYR A 299 -12.55 -7.73 -24.95
C TYR A 299 -11.35 -6.86 -25.33
N LYS A 300 -11.15 -6.68 -26.64
CA LYS A 300 -10.05 -5.86 -27.16
C LYS A 300 -10.25 -4.40 -26.76
N GLY A 301 -9.23 -3.78 -26.16
CA GLY A 301 -9.27 -2.40 -25.69
C GLY A 301 -9.47 -2.25 -24.18
N MET A 302 -9.59 -3.34 -23.42
CA MET A 302 -9.50 -3.28 -21.95
C MET A 302 -8.18 -2.62 -21.50
N SER A 303 -8.27 -1.71 -20.54
CA SER A 303 -7.10 -1.11 -19.87
C SER A 303 -6.37 -2.13 -19.00
N TYR A 304 -5.07 -1.91 -18.76
CA TYR A 304 -4.24 -2.73 -17.86
C TYR A 304 -4.93 -3.07 -16.54
N TRP A 305 -5.47 -2.08 -15.83
CA TRP A 305 -6.07 -2.29 -14.51
C TRP A 305 -7.27 -3.23 -14.55
N LEU A 306 -8.13 -3.09 -15.56
CA LEU A 306 -9.29 -3.95 -15.74
C LEU A 306 -8.88 -5.39 -16.08
N ILE A 307 -7.83 -5.56 -16.90
CA ILE A 307 -7.26 -6.88 -17.20
C ILE A 307 -6.74 -7.53 -15.91
N ILE A 308 -5.92 -6.81 -15.13
CA ILE A 308 -5.39 -7.31 -13.85
C ILE A 308 -6.52 -7.67 -12.89
N GLU A 309 -7.50 -6.79 -12.67
CA GLU A 309 -8.60 -7.02 -11.74
C GLU A 309 -9.41 -8.27 -12.12
N ARG A 310 -9.86 -8.36 -13.38
CA ARG A 310 -10.71 -9.45 -13.86
C ARG A 310 -9.96 -10.77 -13.94
N SER A 311 -8.75 -10.78 -14.51
CA SER A 311 -7.92 -11.99 -14.56
C SER A 311 -7.51 -12.46 -13.16
N THR A 312 -7.29 -11.55 -12.21
CA THR A 312 -7.04 -11.91 -10.81
C THR A 312 -8.25 -12.61 -10.22
N LEU A 313 -9.44 -12.01 -10.33
CA LEU A 313 -10.66 -12.60 -9.76
C LEU A 313 -11.00 -13.97 -10.35
N ARG A 314 -10.80 -14.16 -11.66
CA ARG A 314 -11.22 -15.38 -12.38
C ARG A 314 -10.16 -16.47 -12.43
N VAL A 315 -8.88 -16.11 -12.47
CA VAL A 315 -7.76 -17.04 -12.69
C VAL A 315 -6.81 -17.03 -11.50
N TRP A 316 -6.22 -15.88 -11.20
CA TRP A 316 -5.02 -15.85 -10.35
C TRP A 316 -5.32 -15.91 -8.86
N ALA A 317 -6.44 -15.38 -8.38
CA ALA A 317 -6.79 -15.42 -6.97
C ALA A 317 -6.93 -16.86 -6.45
N PRO A 318 -7.68 -17.78 -7.11
CA PRO A 318 -7.69 -19.19 -6.72
C PRO A 318 -6.31 -19.83 -6.72
N VAL A 319 -5.49 -19.55 -7.75
CA VAL A 319 -4.13 -20.12 -7.88
C VAL A 319 -3.22 -19.62 -6.77
N GLN A 320 -3.21 -18.31 -6.50
CA GLN A 320 -2.40 -17.69 -5.47
C GLN A 320 -2.84 -18.14 -4.07
N VAL A 321 -4.15 -18.14 -3.79
CA VAL A 321 -4.68 -18.60 -2.50
C VAL A 321 -4.36 -20.07 -2.29
N GLY A 322 -4.54 -20.91 -3.31
CA GLY A 322 -4.20 -22.33 -3.26
C GLY A 322 -2.71 -22.56 -3.01
N ALA A 323 -1.84 -21.90 -3.77
CA ALA A 323 -0.39 -22.01 -3.63
C ALA A 323 0.11 -21.50 -2.27
N LEU A 324 -0.38 -20.34 -1.82
CA LEU A 324 -0.04 -19.77 -0.51
C LEU A 324 -0.51 -20.69 0.62
N THR A 325 -1.74 -21.19 0.56
CA THR A 325 -2.27 -22.10 1.59
C THR A 325 -1.48 -23.40 1.62
N ALA A 326 -1.16 -23.98 0.46
CA ALA A 326 -0.34 -25.19 0.38
C ALA A 326 1.06 -24.96 0.97
N LEU A 327 1.72 -23.85 0.61
CA LEU A 327 3.02 -23.50 1.17
C LEU A 327 2.95 -23.27 2.68
N SER A 328 1.95 -22.54 3.17
CA SER A 328 1.74 -22.32 4.60
C SER A 328 1.55 -23.63 5.35
N LEU A 329 0.73 -24.55 4.84
CA LEU A 329 0.52 -25.87 5.45
C LEU A 329 1.81 -26.70 5.46
N LEU A 330 2.58 -26.67 4.37
CA LEU A 330 3.87 -27.35 4.29
C LEU A 330 4.89 -26.78 5.29
N LEU A 331 4.95 -25.45 5.42
CA LEU A 331 5.83 -24.78 6.38
C LEU A 331 5.40 -25.10 7.82
N ILE A 332 4.11 -25.06 8.12
CA ILE A 332 3.60 -25.44 9.45
C ILE A 332 3.94 -26.91 9.74
N ALA A 333 3.72 -27.82 8.79
CA ALA A 333 4.03 -29.24 8.98
C ALA A 333 5.54 -29.47 9.20
N ARG A 334 6.39 -28.78 8.42
CA ARG A 334 7.85 -28.91 8.49
C ARG A 334 8.42 -28.31 9.77
N TYR A 335 7.93 -27.14 10.20
CA TYR A 335 8.46 -26.36 11.32
C TYR A 335 7.55 -26.37 12.56
N HIS A 336 6.69 -27.40 12.70
CA HIS A 336 5.71 -27.47 13.79
C HIS A 336 6.36 -27.45 15.18
N ARG A 337 7.59 -27.98 15.31
CA ARG A 337 8.30 -28.07 16.60
C ARG A 337 8.84 -26.71 17.03
N GLU A 338 9.39 -25.97 16.08
CA GLU A 338 9.95 -24.64 16.24
C GLU A 338 8.83 -23.65 16.57
N ILE A 339 7.71 -23.74 15.84
CA ILE A 339 6.49 -22.98 16.12
C ILE A 339 5.97 -23.30 17.54
N TRP A 340 5.88 -24.59 17.90
CA TRP A 340 5.46 -24.98 19.25
C TRP A 340 6.38 -24.43 20.34
N ARG A 341 7.70 -24.45 20.11
CA ARG A 341 8.69 -23.85 21.02
C ARG A 341 8.45 -22.35 21.17
N ALA A 342 8.25 -21.62 20.06
CA ALA A 342 7.97 -20.19 20.10
C ALA A 342 6.73 -19.87 20.94
N PHE A 343 5.61 -20.60 20.74
CA PHE A 343 4.41 -20.45 21.57
C PHE A 343 4.65 -20.78 23.05
N SER A 344 5.46 -21.81 23.34
CA SER A 344 5.79 -22.21 24.71
C SER A 344 6.71 -21.23 25.44
N LEU A 345 7.51 -20.45 24.71
CA LEU A 345 8.33 -19.38 25.26
C LEU A 345 7.47 -18.14 25.52
N LEU A 346 6.63 -17.77 24.56
CA LEU A 346 5.68 -16.65 24.70
C LEU A 346 4.68 -16.85 25.84
N SER A 347 4.30 -18.09 26.17
CA SER A 347 3.40 -18.35 27.30
C SER A 347 4.07 -18.27 28.66
N LYS A 348 5.42 -18.25 28.71
CA LYS A 348 6.21 -18.15 29.94
C LYS A 348 6.76 -16.74 30.20
N ALA A 349 6.83 -15.92 29.15
CA ALA A 349 7.15 -14.49 29.21
C ALA A 349 5.95 -13.70 29.73
#